data_AF-A0A430R4G1-F1
#
_entry.id   AF-A0A430R4G1-F1
#
_cell.length_a   1.000
_cell.length_b   1.000
_cell.length_c   1.000
_cell.angle_alpha   90.00
_cell.angle_beta   90.00
_cell.angle_gamma   90.00
#
_symmetry.space_group_name_H-M   'P 1'
#
loop_
_entity.id
_entity.type
_entity.pdbx_description
1 polymer ?
#
loop_
_entity_poly.entity_id
_entity_poly.type
_entity_poly.pdbx_seq_one_letter_code
_entity_poly.pdbx_strand_id
1 'polypeptide(L)'
;MKGLRIFWALVLVLALAACTDVFLQQPYRVLLEPPQLGYEVDEQGKITVVENNAYVQVAPGAPGGYLEGYTYVVVDDSGNEIFPGSFLGSGFVGIEVPEGKTLENGQIQYVPKRSQPFRFSLDGVVAREHLNRGFPLNWRVQVTWVVTTSNGNKVSWMQEYQIKYLLR
;
A
#
# COMPACT_ATOMS: atom_id res chain seq x y z
N MET A 1 26.32 40.62 24.80
CA MET A 1 24.90 40.19 24.69
C MET A 1 24.52 39.78 23.25
N LYS A 2 25.22 38.79 22.65
CA LYS A 2 24.91 38.29 21.29
C LYS A 2 24.57 36.78 21.25
N GLY A 3 24.93 36.01 22.28
CA GLY A 3 24.62 34.56 22.36
C GLY A 3 23.17 34.22 22.68
N LEU A 4 22.46 35.08 23.43
CA LEU A 4 21.07 34.80 23.86
C LEU A 4 20.06 34.87 22.70
N ARG A 5 20.34 35.67 21.65
CA ARG A 5 19.48 35.78 20.46
C ARG A 5 19.60 34.59 19.52
N ILE A 6 20.75 33.93 19.47
CA ILE A 6 20.99 32.75 18.62
C ILE A 6 20.33 31.52 19.24
N PHE A 7 20.35 31.41 20.58
CA PHE A 7 19.71 30.29 21.28
C PHE A 7 18.19 30.27 21.12
N TRP A 8 17.53 31.45 21.14
CA TRP A 8 16.09 31.57 20.89
C TRP A 8 15.69 31.28 19.45
N ALA A 9 16.53 31.65 18.47
CA ALA A 9 16.29 31.31 17.07
C ALA A 9 16.38 29.79 16.81
N LEU A 10 17.28 29.10 17.50
CA LEU A 10 17.45 27.65 17.36
C LEU A 10 16.25 26.87 17.93
N VAL A 11 15.70 27.30 19.07
CA VAL A 11 14.50 26.67 19.68
C VAL A 11 13.26 26.85 18.79
N LEU A 12 13.12 27.99 18.11
CA LEU A 12 12.00 28.23 17.21
C LEU A 12 12.03 27.31 15.96
N VAL A 13 13.22 27.04 15.42
CA VAL A 13 13.40 26.13 14.25
C VAL A 13 13.15 24.67 14.64
N LEU A 14 13.56 24.26 15.85
CA LEU A 14 13.28 22.91 16.38
C LEU A 14 11.79 22.67 16.65
N ALA A 15 11.04 23.68 17.08
CA ALA A 15 9.59 23.58 17.28
C ALA A 15 8.80 23.43 15.96
N LEU A 16 9.30 23.99 14.85
CA LEU A 16 8.69 23.88 13.52
C LEU A 16 8.98 22.53 12.85
N ALA A 17 10.12 21.91 13.14
CA ALA A 17 10.48 20.59 12.60
C ALA A 17 9.73 19.42 13.26
N ALA A 18 9.18 19.61 14.47
CA ALA A 18 8.44 18.55 15.17
C ALA A 18 7.00 18.36 14.67
N CYS A 19 6.43 19.34 13.94
CA CYS A 19 5.08 19.22 13.38
C CYS A 19 5.04 18.57 11.98
N THR A 20 6.19 18.34 11.33
CA THR A 20 6.22 17.75 9.98
C THR A 20 6.07 16.22 9.97
N ASP A 21 6.32 15.54 11.09
CA ASP A 21 6.26 14.07 11.15
C ASP A 21 4.83 13.50 11.13
N VAL A 22 3.82 14.27 11.54
CA VAL A 22 2.41 13.80 11.52
C VAL A 22 1.86 13.80 10.08
N PHE A 23 2.43 14.58 9.18
CA PHE A 23 1.94 14.76 7.80
C PHE A 23 2.71 13.92 6.76
N LEU A 24 3.80 13.26 7.15
CA LEU A 24 4.65 12.47 6.25
C LEU A 24 4.32 10.96 6.21
N GLN A 25 3.40 10.49 7.06
CA GLN A 25 2.91 9.12 6.96
C GLN A 25 1.81 9.04 5.89
N GLN A 26 1.95 8.11 4.93
CA GLN A 26 0.86 7.78 4.01
C GLN A 26 -0.39 7.42 4.85
N PRO A 27 -1.51 8.14 4.69
CA PRO A 27 -2.68 7.98 5.57
C PRO A 27 -3.35 6.61 5.45
N TYR A 28 -3.07 5.91 4.34
CA TYR A 28 -3.58 4.58 4.03
C TYR A 28 -2.43 3.69 3.57
N ARG A 29 -2.53 2.40 3.89
CA ARG A 29 -1.69 1.34 3.32
C ARG A 29 -2.51 0.08 3.14
N VAL A 30 -2.19 -0.75 2.16
CA VAL A 30 -2.83 -2.06 2.01
C VAL A 30 -1.92 -3.13 2.62
N LEU A 31 -2.43 -3.86 3.59
CA LEU A 31 -1.74 -5.02 4.16
C LEU A 31 -2.21 -6.28 3.45
N LEU A 32 -1.27 -7.19 3.16
CA LEU A 32 -1.58 -8.51 2.60
C LEU A 32 -1.28 -9.62 3.62
N GLU A 33 -2.11 -10.65 3.61
CA GLU A 33 -1.95 -11.89 4.34
C GLU A 33 -2.15 -13.06 3.35
N PRO A 34 -1.09 -13.76 2.91
CA PRO A 34 0.33 -13.54 3.23
C PRO A 34 0.88 -12.19 2.71
N PRO A 35 2.02 -11.67 3.21
CA PRO A 35 2.51 -10.31 2.89
C PRO A 35 3.07 -10.15 1.47
N GLN A 36 3.18 -11.24 0.71
CA GLN A 36 3.78 -11.28 -0.62
C GLN A 36 2.76 -11.79 -1.63
N LEU A 37 2.89 -11.35 -2.87
CA LEU A 37 2.15 -11.92 -4.00
C LEU A 37 2.95 -13.07 -4.56
N GLY A 38 2.28 -14.12 -5.01
CA GLY A 38 3.00 -15.27 -5.53
C GLY A 38 2.10 -16.35 -6.08
N TYR A 39 2.75 -17.43 -6.46
CA TYR A 39 2.12 -18.60 -7.02
C TYR A 39 2.94 -19.85 -6.70
N GLU A 40 2.27 -20.98 -6.83
CA GLU A 40 2.84 -22.32 -6.73
C GLU A 40 2.82 -23.00 -8.10
N VAL A 41 3.71 -23.98 -8.27
CA VAL A 41 3.74 -24.85 -9.43
C VAL A 41 3.75 -26.29 -8.94
N ASP A 42 2.78 -27.09 -9.39
CA ASP A 42 2.70 -28.50 -9.04
C ASP A 42 3.69 -29.37 -9.85
N GLU A 43 3.76 -30.67 -9.53
CA GLU A 43 4.66 -31.62 -10.19
C GLU A 43 4.40 -31.78 -11.69
N GLN A 44 3.19 -31.40 -12.15
CA GLN A 44 2.75 -31.43 -13.54
C GLN A 44 3.00 -30.10 -14.25
N GLY A 45 3.55 -29.09 -13.57
CA GLY A 45 3.85 -27.77 -14.13
C GLY A 45 2.66 -26.82 -14.16
N LYS A 46 1.54 -27.13 -13.48
CA LYS A 46 0.37 -26.24 -13.39
C LYS A 46 0.64 -25.13 -12.38
N ILE A 47 0.41 -23.89 -12.83
CA ILE A 47 0.50 -22.70 -12.00
C ILE A 47 -0.78 -22.53 -11.18
N THR A 48 -0.63 -22.33 -9.87
CA THR A 48 -1.72 -21.94 -8.96
C THR A 48 -1.35 -20.61 -8.29
N VAL A 49 -2.08 -19.54 -8.59
CA VAL A 49 -1.89 -18.25 -7.94
C VAL A 49 -2.35 -18.34 -6.48
N VAL A 50 -1.51 -17.86 -5.57
CA VAL A 50 -1.86 -17.76 -4.15
C VAL A 50 -2.71 -16.50 -3.96
N GLU A 51 -3.88 -16.67 -3.35
CA GLU A 51 -4.82 -15.59 -3.09
C GLU A 51 -4.59 -14.99 -1.70
N ASN A 52 -4.48 -13.67 -1.62
CA ASN A 52 -4.23 -12.95 -0.37
C ASN A 52 -5.53 -12.38 0.19
N ASN A 53 -5.65 -12.40 1.52
CA ASN A 53 -6.52 -11.47 2.22
C ASN A 53 -5.81 -10.12 2.30
N ALA A 54 -6.52 -9.06 1.93
CA ALA A 54 -6.02 -7.70 1.93
C ALA A 54 -6.87 -6.81 2.83
N TYR A 55 -6.25 -5.80 3.45
CA TYR A 55 -6.93 -4.86 4.33
C TYR A 55 -6.37 -3.46 4.11
N VAL A 56 -7.24 -2.45 4.07
CA VAL A 56 -6.81 -1.06 4.16
C VAL A 56 -6.55 -0.75 5.62
N GLN A 57 -5.29 -0.49 5.97
CA GLN A 57 -4.95 0.08 7.26
C GLN A 57 -4.89 1.60 7.17
N VAL A 58 -5.54 2.24 8.14
CA VAL A 58 -5.73 3.68 8.23
C VAL A 58 -4.90 4.21 9.39
N ALA A 59 -4.14 5.28 9.15
CA ALA A 59 -3.36 5.95 10.18
C ALA A 59 -4.28 6.70 11.19
N PRO A 60 -3.83 6.92 12.43
CA PRO A 60 -4.55 7.78 13.38
C PRO A 60 -4.88 9.15 12.78
N GLY A 61 -6.13 9.57 12.86
CA GLY A 61 -6.62 10.86 12.34
C GLY A 61 -6.93 10.91 10.86
N ALA A 62 -6.57 9.88 10.07
CA ALA A 62 -6.93 9.86 8.65
C ALA A 62 -8.46 9.72 8.47
N PRO A 63 -9.04 10.40 7.46
CA PRO A 63 -10.48 10.30 7.21
C PRO A 63 -10.84 8.89 6.73
N GLY A 64 -12.08 8.49 6.99
CA GLY A 64 -12.64 7.28 6.39
C GLY A 64 -13.07 7.52 4.95
N GLY A 65 -13.71 6.52 4.35
CA GLY A 65 -14.20 6.59 2.99
C GLY A 65 -14.35 5.22 2.36
N TYR A 66 -13.92 5.10 1.11
CA TYR A 66 -14.10 3.89 0.32
C TYR A 66 -12.91 3.68 -0.63
N LEU A 67 -12.33 2.48 -0.60
CA LEU A 67 -11.32 2.10 -1.57
C LEU A 67 -12.03 1.76 -2.90
N GLU A 68 -11.91 2.65 -3.87
CA GLU A 68 -12.56 2.50 -5.18
C GLU A 68 -11.92 1.34 -5.95
N GLY A 69 -10.59 1.32 -6.00
CA GLY A 69 -9.89 0.36 -6.82
C GLY A 69 -8.39 0.58 -6.86
N TYR A 70 -7.77 -0.07 -7.85
CA TYR A 70 -6.34 0.03 -8.09
C TYR A 70 -6.02 -0.09 -9.58
N THR A 71 -4.84 0.40 -9.94
CA THR A 71 -4.11 0.03 -11.15
C THR A 71 -2.77 -0.57 -10.75
N TYR A 72 -2.15 -1.37 -11.61
CA TYR A 72 -0.80 -1.84 -11.33
C TYR A 72 0.07 -1.99 -12.57
N VAL A 73 1.38 -1.95 -12.33
CA VAL A 73 2.43 -2.35 -13.28
C VAL A 73 3.35 -3.39 -12.65
N VAL A 74 4.10 -4.11 -13.48
CA VAL A 74 5.11 -5.08 -13.01
C VAL A 74 6.48 -4.59 -13.48
N VAL A 75 7.42 -4.50 -12.54
CA VAL A 75 8.76 -4.00 -12.79
C VAL A 75 9.83 -5.02 -12.41
N ASP A 76 10.97 -4.95 -13.10
CA ASP A 76 12.17 -5.71 -12.78
C ASP A 76 12.95 -5.14 -11.58
N ASP A 77 14.17 -5.65 -11.37
CA ASP A 77 15.06 -5.19 -10.29
C ASP A 77 15.52 -3.74 -10.47
N SER A 78 15.61 -3.31 -11.73
CA SER A 78 16.08 -2.01 -12.20
C SER A 78 14.95 -0.99 -12.31
N GLY A 79 13.71 -1.42 -12.10
CA GLY A 79 12.52 -0.58 -12.15
C GLY A 79 11.92 -0.44 -13.55
N ASN A 80 12.36 -1.23 -14.52
CA ASN A 80 11.77 -1.21 -15.86
C ASN A 80 10.49 -2.02 -15.89
N GLU A 81 9.47 -1.51 -16.57
CA GLU A 81 8.24 -2.25 -16.80
C GLU A 81 8.49 -3.50 -17.65
N ILE A 82 8.02 -4.65 -17.18
CA ILE A 82 8.09 -5.93 -17.90
C ILE A 82 7.09 -5.95 -19.08
N PHE A 83 5.97 -5.25 -18.93
CA PHE A 83 4.89 -5.21 -19.92
C PHE A 83 4.57 -3.77 -20.34
N PRO A 84 5.51 -3.08 -21.01
CA PRO A 84 5.35 -1.67 -21.35
C PRO A 84 4.14 -1.44 -22.27
N GLY A 85 3.36 -0.42 -21.98
CA GLY A 85 2.18 -0.04 -22.77
C GLY A 85 1.00 -1.03 -22.67
N SER A 86 1.14 -2.10 -21.88
CA SER A 86 0.04 -3.00 -21.56
C SER A 86 -0.64 -2.51 -20.28
N PHE A 87 -1.93 -2.21 -20.36
CA PHE A 87 -2.73 -2.06 -19.15
C PHE A 87 -2.90 -3.45 -18.53
N LEU A 88 -2.01 -3.80 -17.60
CA LEU A 88 -1.99 -5.14 -17.02
C LEU A 88 -3.23 -5.42 -16.18
N GLY A 89 -3.77 -4.41 -15.51
CA GLY A 89 -5.09 -4.50 -14.93
C GLY A 89 -5.47 -3.34 -14.03
N SER A 90 -6.78 -3.19 -13.87
CA SER A 90 -7.41 -2.50 -12.75
C SER A 90 -8.43 -3.41 -12.11
N GLY A 91 -8.64 -3.21 -10.82
CA GLY A 91 -9.73 -3.84 -10.09
C GLY A 91 -10.58 -2.78 -9.42
N PHE A 92 -11.89 -2.95 -9.46
CA PHE A 92 -12.78 -2.31 -8.50
C PHE A 92 -12.80 -3.16 -7.24
N VAL A 93 -12.43 -2.58 -6.10
CA VAL A 93 -12.40 -3.31 -4.82
C VAL A 93 -13.70 -3.10 -4.09
N GLY A 94 -13.98 -1.83 -3.84
CA GLY A 94 -15.23 -1.43 -3.27
C GLY A 94 -15.40 -1.75 -1.78
N ILE A 95 -14.36 -1.51 -0.98
CA ILE A 95 -14.39 -1.77 0.47
C ILE A 95 -14.46 -0.46 1.26
N GLU A 96 -15.27 -0.46 2.33
CA GLU A 96 -15.34 0.65 3.27
C GLU A 96 -14.03 0.80 4.05
N VAL A 97 -13.55 2.05 4.12
CA VAL A 97 -12.36 2.44 4.86
C VAL A 97 -12.79 3.17 6.13
N PRO A 98 -12.50 2.64 7.33
CA PRO A 98 -12.94 3.26 8.57
C PRO A 98 -12.17 4.55 8.85
N GLU A 99 -12.74 5.46 9.65
CA GLU A 99 -12.02 6.65 10.11
C GLU A 99 -10.95 6.29 11.15
N GLY A 100 -9.77 6.91 11.09
CA GLY A 100 -8.66 6.75 12.03
C GLY A 100 -8.90 7.34 13.43
N LYS A 101 -10.14 7.37 13.90
CA LYS A 101 -10.53 7.87 15.21
C LYS A 101 -11.68 7.07 15.80
N THR A 102 -11.81 7.12 17.11
CA THR A 102 -12.95 6.56 17.85
C THR A 102 -13.42 7.55 18.90
N LEU A 103 -14.67 7.41 19.34
CA LEU A 103 -15.24 8.16 20.46
C LEU A 103 -15.26 7.25 21.67
N GLU A 104 -14.38 7.51 22.63
CA GLU A 104 -14.33 6.79 23.91
C GLU A 104 -14.58 7.79 25.04
N ASN A 105 -15.57 7.51 25.90
CA ASN A 105 -15.94 8.35 27.03
C ASN A 105 -16.18 9.83 26.68
N GLY A 106 -16.72 10.11 25.49
CA GLY A 106 -16.97 11.47 25.01
C GLY A 106 -15.72 12.22 24.53
N GLN A 107 -14.56 11.57 24.47
CA GLN A 107 -13.33 12.12 23.93
C GLN A 107 -12.97 11.45 22.60
N ILE A 108 -12.44 12.25 21.67
CA ILE A 108 -11.92 11.74 20.39
C ILE A 108 -10.54 11.14 20.66
N GLN A 109 -10.38 9.87 20.36
CA GLN A 109 -9.10 9.18 20.36
C GLN A 109 -8.69 8.85 18.93
N TYR A 110 -7.47 9.24 18.56
CA TYR A 110 -6.90 8.93 17.26
C TYR A 110 -6.19 7.57 17.35
N VAL A 111 -6.68 6.60 16.57
CA VAL A 111 -6.21 5.21 16.62
C VAL A 111 -6.14 4.63 15.21
N PRO A 112 -5.18 3.74 14.91
CA PRO A 112 -5.17 3.06 13.62
C PRO A 112 -6.35 2.08 13.55
N LYS A 113 -6.94 1.94 12.36
CA LYS A 113 -8.02 0.97 12.09
C LYS A 113 -7.76 0.19 10.80
N ARG A 114 -8.52 -0.90 10.60
CA ARG A 114 -8.47 -1.75 9.40
C ARG A 114 -9.86 -1.90 8.81
N SER A 115 -9.95 -1.93 7.48
CA SER A 115 -11.17 -2.32 6.77
C SER A 115 -11.52 -3.79 7.02
N GLN A 116 -12.71 -4.20 6.56
CA GLN A 116 -12.99 -5.62 6.32
C GLN A 116 -11.99 -6.19 5.29
N PRO A 117 -11.71 -7.51 5.34
CA PRO A 117 -10.84 -8.15 4.35
C PRO A 117 -11.46 -8.08 2.95
N PHE A 118 -10.61 -7.95 1.94
CA PHE A 118 -10.94 -8.18 0.54
C PHE A 118 -9.91 -9.11 -0.10
N ARG A 119 -10.24 -9.70 -1.25
CA ARG A 119 -9.33 -10.59 -1.97
C ARG A 119 -8.47 -9.81 -2.95
N PHE A 120 -7.19 -10.14 -2.97
CA PHE A 120 -6.22 -9.58 -3.90
C PHE A 120 -5.18 -10.65 -4.22
N SER A 121 -4.75 -10.76 -5.47
CA SER A 121 -3.80 -11.79 -5.89
C SER A 121 -2.99 -11.33 -7.08
N LEU A 122 -1.93 -12.08 -7.39
CA LEU A 122 -1.18 -11.90 -8.62
C LEU A 122 -2.04 -12.26 -9.84
N ASP A 123 -1.84 -11.56 -10.96
CA ASP A 123 -2.46 -11.98 -12.22
C ASP A 123 -1.77 -13.25 -12.76
N GLY A 124 -2.56 -14.21 -13.24
CA GLY A 124 -2.05 -15.46 -13.80
C GLY A 124 -1.14 -15.28 -15.03
N VAL A 125 -1.35 -14.22 -15.83
CA VAL A 125 -0.47 -13.85 -16.94
C VAL A 125 0.92 -13.45 -16.43
N VAL A 126 0.95 -12.67 -15.34
CA VAL A 126 2.20 -12.26 -14.69
C VAL A 126 2.91 -13.47 -14.08
N ALA A 127 2.17 -14.36 -13.40
CA ALA A 127 2.72 -15.60 -12.84
C ALA A 127 3.37 -16.48 -13.92
N ARG A 128 2.70 -16.64 -15.07
CA ARG A 128 3.21 -17.41 -16.20
C ARG A 128 4.47 -16.80 -16.80
N GLU A 129 4.49 -15.49 -17.03
CA GLU A 129 5.69 -14.83 -17.57
C GLU A 129 6.86 -14.90 -16.59
N HIS A 130 6.60 -14.69 -15.30
CA HIS A 130 7.61 -14.81 -14.26
C HIS A 130 8.21 -16.22 -14.20
N LEU A 131 7.39 -17.27 -14.41
CA LEU A 131 7.88 -18.65 -14.53
C LEU A 131 8.73 -18.86 -15.80
N ASN A 132 8.28 -18.34 -16.95
CA ASN A 132 8.96 -18.51 -18.24
C ASN A 132 10.34 -17.87 -18.29
N ARG A 133 10.54 -16.76 -17.56
CA ARG A 133 11.84 -16.06 -17.52
C ARG A 133 12.92 -16.81 -16.74
N GLY A 134 12.52 -17.78 -15.92
CA GLY A 134 13.44 -18.56 -15.09
C GLY A 134 13.97 -17.76 -13.89
N PHE A 135 14.42 -18.48 -12.86
CA PHE A 135 14.75 -17.92 -11.55
C PHE A 135 16.25 -17.80 -11.31
N PRO A 136 16.71 -16.92 -10.40
CA PRO A 136 15.92 -16.00 -9.55
C PRO A 136 15.52 -14.69 -10.27
N LEU A 137 14.33 -14.18 -9.93
CA LEU A 137 13.85 -12.87 -10.38
C LEU A 137 13.47 -12.03 -9.17
N ASN A 138 13.80 -10.73 -9.20
CA ASN A 138 13.40 -9.78 -8.18
C ASN A 138 12.33 -8.83 -8.72
N TRP A 139 11.26 -9.40 -9.28
CA TRP A 139 10.16 -8.61 -9.81
C TRP A 139 9.23 -8.12 -8.71
N ARG A 140 8.64 -6.94 -8.95
CA ARG A 140 7.69 -6.30 -8.04
C ARG A 140 6.45 -5.89 -8.81
N VAL A 141 5.31 -6.00 -8.15
CA VAL A 141 4.07 -5.36 -8.58
C VAL A 141 4.00 -4.00 -7.91
N GLN A 142 3.95 -2.92 -8.69
CA GLN A 142 3.69 -1.57 -8.20
C GLN A 142 2.21 -1.28 -8.37
N VAL A 143 1.49 -1.15 -7.25
CA VAL A 143 0.04 -0.95 -7.24
C VAL A 143 -0.26 0.47 -6.81
N THR A 144 -1.00 1.20 -7.64
CA THR A 144 -1.57 2.50 -7.29
C THR A 144 -3.00 2.29 -6.79
N TRP A 145 -3.21 2.51 -5.50
CA TRP A 145 -4.52 2.42 -4.86
C TRP A 145 -5.22 3.77 -4.91
N VAL A 146 -6.56 3.77 -4.92
CA VAL A 146 -7.36 4.99 -4.91
C VAL A 146 -8.49 4.89 -3.89
N VAL A 147 -8.47 5.80 -2.90
CA VAL A 147 -9.54 5.98 -1.92
C VAL A 147 -10.29 7.27 -2.20
N THR A 148 -11.61 7.21 -2.18
CA THR A 148 -12.47 8.40 -2.06
C THR A 148 -12.87 8.54 -0.61
N THR A 149 -12.48 9.64 0.02
CA THR A 149 -12.72 9.92 1.43
C THR A 149 -14.16 10.38 1.67
N SER A 150 -14.63 10.31 2.91
CA SER A 150 -15.99 10.73 3.30
C SER A 150 -16.28 12.22 3.04
N ASN A 151 -15.25 13.06 2.93
CA ASN A 151 -15.35 14.46 2.52
C ASN A 151 -15.24 14.70 1.00
N GLY A 152 -15.24 13.63 0.19
CA GLY A 152 -15.26 13.68 -1.27
C GLY A 152 -13.89 13.86 -1.94
N ASN A 153 -12.79 13.89 -1.18
CA ASN A 153 -11.45 13.98 -1.76
C ASN A 153 -10.99 12.62 -2.28
N LYS A 154 -10.19 12.62 -3.35
CA LYS A 154 -9.49 11.42 -3.82
C LYS A 154 -8.06 11.41 -3.31
N VAL A 155 -7.66 10.29 -2.72
CA VAL A 155 -6.29 10.05 -2.28
C VAL A 155 -5.78 8.82 -3.01
N SER A 156 -4.67 8.98 -3.74
CA SER A 156 -3.97 7.87 -4.37
C SER A 156 -2.58 7.70 -3.80
N TRP A 157 -2.13 6.45 -3.72
CA TRP A 157 -0.77 6.13 -3.30
C TRP A 157 -0.27 4.86 -3.97
N MET A 158 1.04 4.80 -4.18
CA MET A 158 1.72 3.64 -4.75
C MET A 158 2.28 2.76 -3.64
N GLN A 159 2.11 1.44 -3.78
CA GLN A 159 2.71 0.44 -2.91
C GLN A 159 3.30 -0.71 -3.73
N GLU A 160 4.46 -1.20 -3.32
CA GLU A 160 5.15 -2.30 -4.00
C GLU A 160 4.95 -3.63 -3.26
N TYR A 161 4.75 -4.69 -4.03
CA TYR A 161 4.70 -6.06 -3.53
C TYR A 161 5.69 -6.93 -4.30
N GLN A 162 6.56 -7.64 -3.59
CA GLN A 162 7.46 -8.58 -4.23
C GLN A 162 6.68 -9.80 -4.74
N ILE A 163 7.02 -10.24 -5.96
CA ILE A 163 6.53 -11.49 -6.53
C ILE A 163 7.41 -12.65 -6.02
N LYS A 164 6.79 -13.71 -5.52
CA LYS A 164 7.49 -14.90 -5.03
C LYS A 164 7.08 -16.17 -5.75
N TYR A 165 8.09 -17.01 -5.95
CA TYR A 165 7.99 -18.39 -6.38
C TYR A 165 9.00 -19.22 -5.57
N LEU A 166 8.63 -20.32 -4.92
CA LEU A 166 7.28 -20.78 -4.54
C LEU A 166 6.83 -20.01 -3.28
N LEU A 167 5.59 -19.52 -3.25
CA LEU A 167 5.02 -18.91 -2.04
C LEU A 167 4.25 -19.99 -1.26
N ARG A 168 4.93 -20.62 -0.30
CA ARG A 168 4.36 -21.63 0.61
C ARG A 168 3.69 -21.01 1.83
#